data_AF-A0A6P4BM46-F1
#
_entry.id   AF-A0A6P4BM46-F1
#
_cell.length_a   1.000
_cell.length_b   1.000
_cell.length_c   1.000
_cell.angle_alpha   90.00
_cell.angle_beta   90.00
_cell.angle_gamma   90.00
#
_symmetry.space_group_name_H-M   'P 1'
#
loop_
_entity.id
_entity.type
_entity.pdbx_description
1 polymer ?
#
loop_
_entity_poly.entity_id
_entity_poly.type
_entity_poly.pdbx_seq_one_letter_code
_entity_poly.pdbx_strand_id
1 'polypeptide(L)'
;MGEKEACLDESVIIDFPVELEPDLNTTCWIHKVPRKLRQVNEAAYTPQLVSTGPFHHAKPNLKAMEHHKTKYQQEFWKRDFSKHIGENDIEDFLRQEDRRQRIWDSYAGTFELRNNPDLFFSVILRDALFIFELFLRDFENQLGNKKPDEVKDYILTTPWLRNVIELDLILLENQLPFFIFTELFDFILQTQPDNQMDMDFAFYLSKHGHPGALAGSVIITALEELSARKRWKKFITFSNASMQIEDNTECLMRNVMALEQCVYPFQSYICDHISLLDHLINTAEDVELLVEKRIVDNLLGSNDAVTDLVNKLCDQIVESGLCYGTICKQLNKHHDNFWNVTKKSLSGFTSRIFGLAVLV
;
A
#
# COMPACT_ATOMS: atom_id res chain seq x y z
N MET A 1 16.04 59.58 -10.74
CA MET A 1 15.11 58.54 -11.20
C MET A 1 15.74 57.21 -10.84
N GLY A 2 15.30 56.61 -9.74
CA GLY A 2 15.65 55.24 -9.37
C GLY A 2 14.40 54.42 -9.60
N GLU A 3 14.42 53.57 -10.61
CA GLU A 3 13.36 52.60 -10.85
C GLU A 3 13.56 51.46 -9.84
N LYS A 4 12.54 51.23 -9.02
CA LYS A 4 12.47 50.08 -8.12
C LYS A 4 12.22 48.84 -8.96
N GLU A 5 13.10 47.85 -8.82
CA GLU A 5 12.81 46.47 -9.20
C GLU A 5 11.51 46.01 -8.50
N ALA A 6 10.56 45.57 -9.30
CA ALA A 6 9.39 44.87 -8.80
C ALA A 6 9.80 43.44 -8.42
N CYS A 7 9.59 43.10 -7.16
CA CYS A 7 9.67 41.76 -6.60
C CYS A 7 8.98 40.75 -7.53
N LEU A 8 9.72 39.76 -8.02
CA LEU A 8 9.12 38.58 -8.64
C LEU A 8 8.36 37.81 -7.57
N ASP A 9 7.09 37.60 -7.86
CA ASP A 9 6.03 37.07 -7.01
C ASP A 9 6.29 35.60 -6.64
N GLU A 10 6.48 35.32 -5.34
CA GLU A 10 6.55 33.98 -4.72
C GLU A 10 5.17 33.30 -4.61
N SER A 11 4.29 33.41 -5.63
CA SER A 11 2.91 32.93 -5.49
C SER A 11 2.35 32.09 -6.64
N VAL A 12 3.10 31.09 -7.11
CA VAL A 12 2.50 29.94 -7.82
C VAL A 12 2.97 28.63 -7.18
N ILE A 13 2.28 28.24 -6.10
CA ILE A 13 2.51 26.98 -5.34
C ILE A 13 1.66 25.81 -5.89
N ILE A 14 0.98 26.04 -7.02
CA ILE A 14 0.16 25.02 -7.69
C ILE A 14 0.70 24.83 -9.11
N ASP A 15 1.86 24.19 -9.21
CA ASP A 15 2.21 23.45 -10.41
C ASP A 15 1.44 22.13 -10.32
N PHE A 16 0.24 22.08 -10.90
CA PHE A 16 -0.23 20.82 -11.47
C PHE A 16 0.48 20.71 -12.83
N PRO A 17 1.48 19.83 -12.99
CA PRO A 17 1.98 19.53 -14.32
C PRO A 17 0.78 19.14 -15.17
N VAL A 18 0.63 19.73 -16.36
CA VAL A 18 -0.37 19.32 -17.35
C VAL A 18 -0.27 17.80 -17.63
N GLU A 19 0.91 17.22 -17.38
CA GLU A 19 1.25 15.80 -17.43
C GLU A 19 0.65 14.92 -16.31
N LEU A 20 0.01 15.53 -15.29
CA LEU A 20 -0.70 14.88 -14.19
C LEU A 20 -2.22 15.06 -14.27
N GLU A 21 -2.78 15.69 -15.31
CA GLU A 21 -4.24 15.66 -15.51
C GLU A 21 -4.63 14.21 -15.86
N PRO A 22 -5.30 13.46 -14.96
CA PRO A 22 -5.83 12.17 -15.33
C PRO A 22 -6.90 12.42 -16.39
N ASP A 23 -6.87 11.70 -17.51
CA ASP A 23 -8.06 11.65 -18.36
C ASP A 23 -9.17 11.04 -17.51
N LEU A 24 -10.17 11.84 -17.17
CA LEU A 24 -11.30 11.46 -16.33
C LEU A 24 -12.11 10.30 -16.92
N ASN A 25 -11.91 9.96 -18.20
CA ASN A 25 -12.47 8.80 -18.88
C ASN A 25 -11.52 7.57 -18.88
N THR A 26 -10.27 7.71 -18.46
CA THR A 26 -9.29 6.62 -18.43
C THR A 26 -9.24 5.89 -17.09
N THR A 27 -9.02 4.59 -17.20
CA THR A 27 -8.79 3.63 -16.11
C THR A 27 -7.35 3.77 -15.58
N CYS A 28 -6.92 4.98 -15.24
CA CYS A 28 -5.56 5.21 -14.74
C CYS A 28 -5.50 5.06 -13.21
N TRP A 29 -4.86 3.99 -12.73
CA TRP A 29 -4.89 3.60 -11.30
C TRP A 29 -3.54 3.67 -10.58
N ILE A 30 -2.42 3.80 -11.30
CA ILE A 30 -1.08 3.83 -10.70
C ILE A 30 -0.53 5.25 -10.79
N HIS A 31 -0.56 5.95 -9.67
CA HIS A 31 -0.24 7.36 -9.57
C HIS A 31 1.16 7.59 -9.02
N LYS A 32 1.79 8.69 -9.43
CA LYS A 32 2.87 9.26 -8.64
C LYS A 32 2.29 9.96 -7.40
N VAL A 33 2.91 9.73 -6.25
CA VAL A 33 2.69 10.45 -5.01
C VAL A 33 2.90 11.94 -5.27
N PRO A 34 1.90 12.78 -4.95
CA PRO A 34 2.00 14.23 -5.07
C PRO A 34 3.24 14.79 -4.39
N ARG A 35 3.88 15.78 -5.04
CA ARG A 35 5.15 16.37 -4.56
C ARG A 35 5.06 16.86 -3.10
N LYS A 36 3.93 17.45 -2.71
CA LYS A 36 3.72 17.94 -1.33
C LYS A 36 3.75 16.81 -0.30
N LEU A 37 3.08 15.69 -0.56
CA LEU A 37 3.11 14.52 0.32
C LEU A 37 4.52 13.93 0.41
N ARG A 38 5.18 13.79 -0.75
CA ARG A 38 6.55 13.29 -0.83
C ARG A 38 7.56 14.15 -0.08
N GLN A 39 7.40 15.48 -0.08
CA GLN A 39 8.31 16.40 0.62
C GLN A 39 8.31 16.22 2.14
N VAL A 40 7.21 15.74 2.72
CA VAL A 40 7.12 15.47 4.16
C VAL A 40 8.01 14.29 4.54
N ASN A 41 7.95 13.19 3.78
CA ASN A 41 8.77 12.00 4.01
C ASN A 41 9.01 11.24 2.70
N GLU A 42 10.11 11.53 2.01
CA GLU A 42 10.43 10.90 0.72
C GLU A 42 10.71 9.39 0.85
N ALA A 43 11.26 8.97 1.98
CA ALA A 43 11.61 7.57 2.24
C ALA A 43 10.36 6.68 2.36
N ALA A 44 9.22 7.23 2.79
CA ALA A 44 7.95 6.50 2.87
C ALA A 44 7.37 6.14 1.49
N TYR A 45 7.86 6.74 0.40
CA TYR A 45 7.35 6.55 -0.95
C TYR A 45 8.40 6.04 -1.93
N THR A 46 9.58 5.67 -1.44
CA THR A 46 10.70 5.24 -2.28
C THR A 46 11.03 3.79 -1.95
N PRO A 47 10.98 2.87 -2.93
CA PRO A 47 11.34 1.49 -2.68
C PRO A 47 12.80 1.40 -2.24
N GLN A 48 13.05 0.54 -1.26
CA GLN A 48 14.37 0.38 -0.66
C GLN A 48 15.18 -0.74 -1.32
N LEU A 49 14.50 -1.73 -1.89
CA LEU A 49 15.12 -2.97 -2.32
C LEU A 49 14.59 -3.50 -3.67
N VAL A 50 13.28 -3.59 -3.86
CA VAL A 50 12.64 -4.11 -5.09
C VAL A 50 11.86 -3.00 -5.78
N SER A 51 12.36 -2.55 -6.93
CA SER A 51 11.55 -1.76 -7.87
C SER A 51 10.51 -2.67 -8.53
N THR A 52 9.31 -2.19 -8.81
CA THR A 52 8.30 -2.89 -9.61
C THR A 52 7.67 -1.90 -10.58
N GLY A 53 7.63 -2.28 -11.86
CA GLY A 53 7.15 -1.39 -12.90
C GLY A 53 8.11 -0.23 -13.22
N PRO A 54 7.59 0.84 -13.86
CA PRO A 54 8.43 1.79 -14.58
C PRO A 54 8.97 2.95 -13.75
N PHE A 55 8.31 3.36 -12.66
CA PHE A 55 8.63 4.62 -11.98
C PHE A 55 9.98 4.61 -11.24
N HIS A 56 10.39 3.45 -10.74
CA HIS A 56 11.64 3.27 -10.00
C HIS A 56 12.68 2.45 -10.76
N HIS A 57 12.44 2.19 -12.04
CA HIS A 57 13.34 1.39 -12.87
C HIS A 57 14.74 2.00 -12.97
N ALA A 58 15.75 1.14 -13.13
CA ALA A 58 17.17 1.47 -13.32
C ALA A 58 17.85 2.27 -12.19
N LYS A 59 17.16 2.54 -11.07
CA LYS A 59 17.76 3.21 -9.90
C LYS A 59 18.95 2.40 -9.37
N PRO A 60 20.15 3.00 -9.21
CA PRO A 60 21.38 2.27 -8.86
C PRO A 60 21.27 1.44 -7.58
N ASN A 61 20.56 1.95 -6.56
CA ASN A 61 20.35 1.28 -5.27
C ASN A 61 19.45 0.04 -5.35
N LEU A 62 18.67 -0.14 -6.42
CA LEU A 62 17.71 -1.25 -6.58
C LEU A 62 18.23 -2.36 -7.50
N LYS A 63 19.41 -2.16 -8.13
CA LYS A 63 19.97 -3.12 -9.10
C LYS A 63 20.26 -4.50 -8.52
N ALA A 64 20.55 -4.59 -7.22
CA ALA A 64 20.88 -5.86 -6.57
C ALA A 64 19.74 -6.89 -6.68
N MET A 65 18.48 -6.44 -6.58
CA MET A 65 17.34 -7.34 -6.67
C MET A 65 16.95 -7.76 -8.07
N GLU A 66 17.43 -7.08 -9.11
CA GLU A 66 17.18 -7.49 -10.50
C GLU A 66 17.76 -8.90 -10.79
N HIS A 67 18.87 -9.25 -10.12
CA HIS A 67 19.42 -10.61 -10.19
C HIS A 67 18.49 -11.64 -9.54
N HIS A 68 17.93 -11.32 -8.37
CA HIS A 68 16.98 -12.19 -7.69
C HIS A 68 15.68 -12.36 -8.47
N LYS A 69 15.15 -11.30 -9.08
CA LYS A 69 13.99 -11.40 -9.99
C LYS A 69 14.24 -12.38 -11.13
N THR A 70 15.42 -12.27 -11.75
CA THR A 70 15.84 -13.20 -12.81
C THR A 70 15.87 -14.65 -12.32
N LYS A 71 16.37 -14.88 -11.09
CA LYS A 71 16.35 -16.21 -10.48
C LYS A 71 14.93 -16.74 -10.28
N TYR A 72 14.01 -15.92 -9.79
CA TYR A 72 12.59 -16.33 -9.62
C TYR A 72 11.94 -16.64 -10.96
N GLN A 73 12.20 -15.83 -11.97
CA GLN A 73 11.72 -16.10 -13.34
C GLN A 73 12.23 -17.45 -13.86
N GLN A 74 13.51 -17.78 -13.64
CA GLN A 74 14.05 -19.10 -14.01
C GLN A 74 13.38 -20.24 -13.28
N GLU A 75 12.98 -20.03 -12.02
CA GLU A 75 12.28 -21.04 -11.23
C GLU A 75 10.83 -21.22 -11.65
N PHE A 76 10.13 -20.13 -12.01
CA PHE A 76 8.79 -20.16 -12.59
C PHE A 76 8.76 -21.07 -13.83
N TRP A 77 9.77 -20.99 -14.70
CA TRP A 77 9.86 -21.84 -15.89
C TRP A 77 10.19 -23.32 -15.61
N LYS A 78 10.59 -23.66 -14.38
CA LYS A 78 10.80 -25.07 -13.99
C LYS A 78 9.54 -25.75 -13.49
N ARG A 79 8.46 -24.99 -13.26
CA ARG A 79 7.19 -25.52 -12.77
C ARG A 79 6.52 -26.42 -13.81
N ASP A 80 5.70 -27.35 -13.34
CA ASP A 80 5.07 -28.34 -14.19
C ASP A 80 4.11 -27.70 -15.21
N PHE A 81 3.35 -26.67 -14.82
CA PHE A 81 2.45 -25.96 -15.74
C PHE A 81 3.19 -25.25 -16.88
N SER A 82 4.46 -24.89 -16.68
CA SER A 82 5.33 -24.23 -17.66
C SER A 82 5.80 -25.19 -18.77
N LYS A 83 5.50 -26.50 -18.67
CA LYS A 83 5.75 -27.46 -19.75
C LYS A 83 4.85 -27.23 -20.97
N HIS A 84 3.74 -26.52 -20.78
CA HIS A 84 2.73 -26.26 -21.79
C HIS A 84 2.70 -24.81 -22.27
N ILE A 85 3.58 -23.97 -21.71
CA ILE A 85 3.65 -22.53 -21.99
C ILE A 85 5.12 -22.17 -22.17
N GLY A 86 5.48 -21.62 -23.32
CA GLY A 86 6.81 -21.08 -23.60
C GLY A 86 6.94 -19.60 -23.23
N GLU A 87 8.18 -19.12 -23.20
CA GLU A 87 8.49 -17.70 -22.99
C GLU A 87 7.83 -16.81 -24.05
N ASN A 88 7.86 -17.25 -25.30
CA ASN A 88 7.20 -16.56 -26.41
C ASN A 88 5.68 -16.46 -26.21
N ASP A 89 5.03 -17.46 -25.61
CA ASP A 89 3.58 -17.46 -25.41
C ASP A 89 3.18 -16.39 -24.39
N ILE A 90 3.96 -16.22 -23.32
CA ILE A 90 3.72 -15.16 -22.31
C ILE A 90 4.12 -13.78 -22.86
N GLU A 91 5.18 -13.70 -23.66
CA GLU A 91 5.53 -12.46 -24.35
C GLU A 91 4.41 -12.02 -25.30
N ASP A 92 3.88 -12.93 -26.12
CA ASP A 92 2.77 -12.67 -27.03
C ASP A 92 1.49 -12.30 -26.28
N PHE A 93 1.23 -12.97 -25.16
CA PHE A 93 0.19 -12.57 -24.22
C PHE A 93 0.38 -11.11 -23.81
N LEU A 94 1.50 -10.69 -23.24
CA LEU A 94 1.68 -9.28 -22.86
C LEU A 94 1.70 -8.32 -24.05
N ARG A 95 2.06 -8.79 -25.25
CA ARG A 95 2.14 -7.97 -26.46
C ARG A 95 0.80 -7.78 -27.19
N GLN A 96 -0.28 -8.42 -26.76
CA GLN A 96 -1.62 -8.19 -27.32
C GLN A 96 -2.01 -6.70 -27.24
N GLU A 97 -2.42 -6.11 -28.37
CA GLU A 97 -2.59 -4.65 -28.54
C GLU A 97 -3.48 -4.01 -27.47
N ASP A 98 -4.69 -4.55 -27.25
CA ASP A 98 -5.62 -4.06 -26.23
C ASP A 98 -5.04 -4.14 -24.81
N ARG A 99 -4.26 -5.18 -24.51
CA ARG A 99 -3.62 -5.36 -23.21
C ARG A 99 -2.46 -4.38 -23.03
N ARG A 100 -1.61 -4.22 -24.05
CA ARG A 100 -0.50 -3.26 -24.04
C ARG A 100 -1.00 -1.86 -23.76
N GLN A 101 -2.08 -1.47 -24.45
CA GLN A 101 -2.68 -0.15 -24.28
C GLN A 101 -3.22 0.02 -22.85
N ARG A 102 -3.96 -0.96 -22.31
CA ARG A 102 -4.43 -0.91 -20.91
C ARG A 102 -3.29 -0.82 -19.89
N ILE A 103 -2.20 -1.57 -20.09
CA ILE A 103 -1.02 -1.51 -19.20
C ILE A 103 -0.39 -0.12 -19.28
N TRP A 104 -0.24 0.42 -20.49
CA TRP A 104 0.33 1.73 -20.73
C TRP A 104 -0.49 2.85 -20.08
N ASP A 105 -1.81 2.79 -20.21
CA ASP A 105 -2.75 3.79 -19.69
C ASP A 105 -3.00 3.66 -18.18
N SER A 106 -2.49 2.59 -17.55
CA SER A 106 -2.59 2.40 -16.10
C SER A 106 -1.70 3.36 -15.30
N TYR A 107 -0.69 3.97 -15.92
CA TYR A 107 0.33 4.80 -15.26
C TYR A 107 0.10 6.30 -15.46
N ALA A 108 -0.22 7.01 -14.38
CA ALA A 108 -0.42 8.46 -14.34
C ALA A 108 0.92 9.19 -14.21
N GLY A 109 1.50 9.55 -15.36
CA GLY A 109 2.63 10.47 -15.44
C GLY A 109 3.76 10.01 -16.35
N THR A 110 4.84 10.80 -16.38
CA THR A 110 6.01 10.55 -17.21
C THR A 110 7.04 9.64 -16.52
N PHE A 111 7.67 8.76 -17.28
CA PHE A 111 8.73 7.85 -16.83
C PHE A 111 9.68 7.57 -18.01
N GLU A 112 10.94 7.27 -17.71
CA GLU A 112 11.99 7.14 -18.73
C GLU A 112 11.69 6.03 -19.76
N LEU A 113 11.11 4.91 -19.31
CA LEU A 113 10.76 3.78 -20.15
C LEU A 113 9.69 4.10 -21.21
N ARG A 114 9.01 5.25 -21.12
CA ARG A 114 8.02 5.68 -22.14
C ARG A 114 8.67 5.88 -23.52
N ASN A 115 9.97 6.12 -23.56
CA ASN A 115 10.74 6.25 -24.80
C ASN A 115 11.21 4.91 -25.39
N ASN A 116 11.01 3.79 -24.69
CA ASN A 116 11.40 2.46 -25.13
C ASN A 116 10.33 1.41 -24.76
N PRO A 117 9.27 1.28 -25.58
CA PRO A 117 8.15 0.39 -25.31
C PRO A 117 8.55 -1.08 -25.12
N ASP A 118 9.50 -1.60 -25.90
CA ASP A 118 9.92 -3.00 -25.76
C ASP A 118 10.60 -3.25 -24.42
N LEU A 119 11.47 -2.34 -23.98
CA LEU A 119 12.06 -2.41 -22.65
C LEU A 119 10.99 -2.28 -21.56
N PHE A 120 10.03 -1.36 -21.72
CA PHE A 120 8.91 -1.21 -20.79
C PHE A 120 8.17 -2.53 -20.56
N PHE A 121 7.69 -3.19 -21.62
CA PHE A 121 6.95 -4.44 -21.47
C PHE A 121 7.82 -5.59 -20.96
N SER A 122 9.11 -5.61 -21.28
CA SER A 122 10.04 -6.59 -20.70
C SER A 122 10.20 -6.44 -19.18
N VAL A 123 10.21 -5.19 -18.68
CA VAL A 123 10.25 -4.89 -17.25
C VAL A 123 8.96 -5.32 -16.57
N ILE A 124 7.80 -4.98 -17.16
CA ILE A 124 6.49 -5.40 -16.66
C ILE A 124 6.40 -6.93 -16.58
N LEU A 125 6.81 -7.64 -17.63
CA LEU A 125 6.79 -9.11 -17.66
C LEU A 125 7.63 -9.71 -16.54
N ARG A 126 8.90 -9.30 -16.46
CA ARG A 126 9.83 -9.83 -15.47
C ARG A 126 9.36 -9.58 -14.05
N ASP A 127 8.86 -8.37 -13.78
CA ASP A 127 8.37 -7.99 -12.46
C ASP A 127 7.08 -8.75 -12.11
N ALA A 128 6.18 -8.98 -13.08
CA ALA A 128 4.98 -9.80 -12.89
C ALA A 128 5.33 -11.26 -12.59
N LEU A 129 6.24 -11.88 -13.35
CA LEU A 129 6.69 -13.25 -13.12
C LEU A 129 7.42 -13.40 -11.77
N PHE A 130 8.21 -12.40 -11.37
CA PHE A 130 8.84 -12.39 -10.05
C PHE A 130 7.80 -12.41 -8.92
N ILE A 131 6.81 -11.50 -8.96
CA ILE A 131 5.76 -11.42 -7.94
C ILE A 131 4.92 -12.70 -7.92
N PHE A 132 4.55 -13.21 -9.09
CA PHE A 132 3.77 -14.43 -9.21
C PHE A 132 4.50 -15.64 -8.60
N GLU A 133 5.77 -15.84 -8.94
CA GLU A 133 6.59 -16.91 -8.37
C GLU A 133 6.78 -16.74 -6.85
N LEU A 134 6.98 -15.51 -6.38
CA LEU A 134 7.11 -15.20 -4.95
C LEU A 134 5.87 -15.62 -4.18
N PHE A 135 4.68 -15.30 -4.69
CA PHE A 135 3.41 -15.65 -4.05
C PHE A 135 3.14 -17.15 -4.09
N LEU A 136 3.40 -17.83 -5.21
CA LEU A 136 3.27 -19.28 -5.28
C LEU A 136 4.15 -19.99 -4.24
N ARG A 137 5.42 -19.57 -4.10
CA ARG A 137 6.33 -20.13 -3.10
C ARG A 137 5.87 -19.89 -1.67
N ASP A 138 5.41 -18.67 -1.35
CA ASP A 138 4.92 -18.36 -0.01
C ASP A 138 3.68 -19.21 0.31
N PHE A 139 2.76 -19.34 -0.64
CA PHE A 139 1.57 -20.15 -0.50
C PHE A 139 1.86 -21.63 -0.25
N GLU A 140 2.76 -22.25 -1.02
CA GLU A 140 3.19 -23.64 -0.84
C GLU A 140 3.82 -23.87 0.55
N ASN A 141 4.59 -22.90 1.04
CA ASN A 141 5.20 -22.98 2.36
C ASN A 141 4.14 -22.92 3.47
N GLN A 142 3.12 -22.07 3.32
CA GLN A 142 2.00 -22.00 4.24
C GLN A 142 1.15 -23.29 4.22
N LEU A 143 0.89 -23.85 3.04
CA LEU A 143 0.14 -25.10 2.88
C LEU A 143 0.83 -26.31 3.50
N GLY A 144 2.12 -26.46 3.24
CA GLY A 144 2.89 -27.60 3.69
C GLY A 144 3.12 -27.64 5.19
N ASN A 145 2.69 -26.62 5.95
CA ASN A 145 3.10 -26.36 7.33
C ASN A 145 4.62 -26.55 7.50
N LYS A 146 5.39 -26.19 6.46
CA LYS A 146 6.83 -26.43 6.41
C LYS A 146 7.45 -25.66 7.56
N LYS A 147 8.34 -26.30 8.30
CA LYS A 147 9.09 -25.58 9.32
C LYS A 147 10.07 -24.61 8.64
N PRO A 148 10.47 -23.50 9.30
CA PRO A 148 11.39 -22.52 8.70
C PRO A 148 12.70 -23.13 8.15
N ASP A 149 13.18 -24.22 8.73
CA ASP A 149 14.37 -24.97 8.33
C ASP A 149 14.18 -25.83 7.06
N GLU A 150 12.93 -26.10 6.66
CA GLU A 150 12.59 -26.89 5.47
C GLU A 150 12.38 -26.02 4.22
N VAL A 151 12.19 -24.71 4.40
CA VAL A 151 12.03 -23.74 3.30
C VAL A 151 13.40 -23.46 2.68
N LYS A 152 13.58 -23.79 1.40
CA LYS A 152 14.81 -23.53 0.64
C LYS A 152 14.68 -22.29 -0.24
N ASP A 153 14.30 -21.18 0.35
CA ASP A 153 14.13 -19.91 -0.36
C ASP A 153 14.74 -18.76 0.45
N TYR A 154 15.71 -18.05 -0.13
CA TYR A 154 16.46 -17.02 0.57
C TYR A 154 15.59 -15.84 1.01
N ILE A 155 14.63 -15.43 0.18
CA ILE A 155 13.75 -14.30 0.51
C ILE A 155 12.80 -14.71 1.63
N LEU A 156 12.13 -15.85 1.48
CA LEU A 156 11.09 -16.28 2.41
C LEU A 156 11.65 -16.76 3.76
N THR A 157 12.91 -17.21 3.81
CA THR A 157 13.59 -17.60 5.06
C THR A 157 14.26 -16.46 5.79
N THR A 158 14.37 -15.26 5.19
CA THR A 158 15.09 -14.12 5.76
C THR A 158 14.07 -13.06 6.22
N PRO A 159 13.74 -12.94 7.53
CA PRO A 159 12.62 -12.12 7.99
C PRO A 159 12.73 -10.62 7.65
N TRP A 160 13.92 -10.03 7.81
CA TRP A 160 14.12 -8.61 7.49
C TRP A 160 13.96 -8.36 5.98
N LEU A 161 14.42 -9.28 5.15
CA LEU A 161 14.35 -9.21 3.69
C LEU A 161 12.91 -9.32 3.21
N ARG A 162 12.17 -10.30 3.76
CA ARG A 162 10.73 -10.43 3.55
C ARG A 162 10.01 -9.13 3.91
N ASN A 163 10.22 -8.60 5.11
CA ASN A 163 9.56 -7.37 5.56
C ASN A 163 9.82 -6.18 4.62
N VAL A 164 11.07 -5.97 4.17
CA VAL A 164 11.39 -4.87 3.25
C VAL A 164 10.73 -5.06 1.88
N ILE A 165 10.69 -6.29 1.36
CA ILE A 165 9.99 -6.58 0.10
C ILE A 165 8.49 -6.34 0.24
N GLU A 166 7.88 -6.76 1.35
CA GLU A 166 6.46 -6.51 1.64
C GLU A 166 6.17 -5.00 1.66
N LEU A 167 7.05 -4.19 2.25
CA LEU A 167 6.92 -2.73 2.26
C LEU A 167 7.11 -2.11 0.88
N ASP A 168 8.04 -2.60 0.07
CA ASP A 168 8.24 -2.10 -1.29
C ASP A 168 7.04 -2.43 -2.19
N LEU A 169 6.42 -3.60 -2.01
CA LEU A 169 5.28 -4.04 -2.81
C LEU A 169 3.97 -3.30 -2.49
N ILE A 170 3.87 -2.56 -1.38
CA ILE A 170 2.69 -1.75 -1.05
C ILE A 170 2.79 -0.28 -1.49
N LEU A 171 3.98 0.18 -1.91
CA LEU A 171 4.17 1.60 -2.22
C LEU A 171 3.36 2.00 -3.44
N LEU A 172 2.68 3.14 -3.37
CA LEU A 172 1.76 3.61 -4.42
C LEU A 172 2.42 3.70 -5.81
N GLU A 173 3.68 4.14 -5.86
CA GLU A 173 4.45 4.30 -7.11
C GLU A 173 5.19 3.03 -7.55
N ASN A 174 5.12 1.96 -6.77
CA ASN A 174 5.87 0.72 -7.01
C ASN A 174 4.87 -0.41 -7.28
N GLN A 175 4.07 -0.25 -8.33
CA GLN A 175 2.94 -1.14 -8.63
C GLN A 175 2.93 -1.61 -10.08
N LEU A 176 2.28 -2.77 -10.27
CA LEU A 176 1.87 -3.30 -11.57
C LEU A 176 0.33 -3.31 -11.65
N PRO A 177 -0.26 -3.14 -12.84
CA PRO A 177 -1.70 -3.24 -13.00
C PRO A 177 -2.20 -4.63 -12.58
N PHE A 178 -3.17 -4.64 -11.67
CA PHE A 178 -3.79 -5.84 -11.11
C PHE A 178 -4.16 -6.89 -12.17
N PHE A 179 -4.80 -6.44 -13.24
CA PHE A 179 -5.38 -7.32 -14.25
C PHE A 179 -4.33 -8.18 -14.97
N ILE A 180 -3.05 -7.79 -14.94
CA ILE A 180 -1.96 -8.58 -15.49
C ILE A 180 -1.93 -9.94 -14.80
N PHE A 181 -2.06 -9.96 -13.47
CA PHE A 181 -2.00 -11.21 -12.70
C PHE A 181 -3.21 -12.09 -12.96
N THR A 182 -4.42 -11.51 -13.04
CA THR A 182 -5.63 -12.31 -13.32
C THR A 182 -5.66 -12.86 -14.73
N GLU A 183 -5.30 -12.05 -15.71
CA GLU A 183 -5.32 -12.49 -17.10
C GLU A 183 -4.17 -13.46 -17.38
N LEU A 184 -2.99 -13.24 -16.79
CA LEU A 184 -1.88 -14.20 -16.87
C LEU A 184 -2.27 -15.51 -16.22
N PHE A 185 -2.98 -15.42 -15.10
CA PHE A 185 -3.51 -16.57 -14.40
C PHE A 185 -4.50 -17.36 -15.27
N ASP A 186 -5.51 -16.70 -15.83
CA ASP A 186 -6.49 -17.31 -16.75
C ASP A 186 -5.82 -17.91 -17.99
N PHE A 187 -4.79 -17.24 -18.51
CA PHE A 187 -4.00 -17.73 -19.63
C PHE A 187 -3.25 -19.03 -19.28
N ILE A 188 -2.62 -19.09 -18.10
CA ILE A 188 -1.94 -20.30 -17.64
C ILE A 188 -2.94 -21.44 -17.44
N LEU A 189 -4.14 -21.16 -16.92
CA LEU A 189 -5.21 -22.15 -16.78
C LEU A 189 -5.63 -22.78 -18.11
N GLN A 190 -5.94 -21.92 -19.09
CA GLN A 190 -6.52 -22.33 -20.37
C GLN A 190 -5.54 -23.15 -21.22
N THR A 191 -4.26 -23.05 -20.93
CA THR A 191 -3.19 -23.77 -21.62
C THR A 191 -2.86 -25.11 -20.96
N GLN A 192 -3.40 -25.42 -19.78
CA GLN A 192 -3.20 -26.71 -19.13
C GLN A 192 -4.11 -27.80 -19.73
N PRO A 193 -3.62 -29.05 -19.87
CA PRO A 193 -4.48 -30.19 -20.14
C PRO A 193 -5.42 -30.45 -18.94
N ASP A 194 -6.68 -30.83 -19.20
CA ASP A 194 -7.75 -31.05 -18.21
C ASP A 194 -7.36 -31.91 -16.99
N ASN A 195 -6.36 -32.79 -17.12
CA ASN A 195 -5.95 -33.76 -16.10
C ASN A 195 -4.56 -33.51 -15.50
N GLN A 196 -3.87 -32.43 -15.88
CA GLN A 196 -2.45 -32.23 -15.55
C GLN A 196 -2.18 -30.94 -14.76
N MET A 197 -3.25 -30.28 -14.33
CA MET A 197 -3.14 -29.10 -13.50
C MET A 197 -2.50 -29.48 -12.16
N ASP A 198 -1.37 -28.85 -11.85
CA ASP A 198 -0.65 -29.02 -10.59
C ASP A 198 -1.62 -28.84 -9.42
N MET A 199 -1.67 -29.79 -8.48
CA MET A 199 -2.61 -29.77 -7.35
C MET A 199 -2.38 -28.57 -6.42
N ASP A 200 -1.12 -28.15 -6.25
CA ASP A 200 -0.79 -26.99 -5.43
C ASP A 200 -1.24 -25.70 -6.12
N PHE A 201 -1.08 -25.65 -7.45
CA PHE A 201 -1.60 -24.60 -8.30
C PHE A 201 -3.14 -24.59 -8.26
N ALA A 202 -3.82 -25.68 -8.63
CA ALA A 202 -5.28 -25.79 -8.59
C ALA A 202 -5.88 -25.45 -7.22
N PHE A 203 -5.21 -25.81 -6.13
CA PHE A 203 -5.64 -25.46 -4.78
C PHE A 203 -5.47 -23.96 -4.47
N TYR A 204 -4.33 -23.33 -4.83
CA TYR A 204 -4.16 -21.86 -4.79
C TYR A 204 -5.36 -21.17 -5.45
N LEU A 205 -5.81 -21.71 -6.56
CA LEU A 205 -6.81 -21.10 -7.41
C LEU A 205 -8.22 -21.36 -6.94
N SER A 206 -8.47 -22.52 -6.33
CA SER A 206 -9.73 -22.78 -5.62
C SER A 206 -9.96 -21.80 -4.45
N LYS A 207 -8.87 -21.31 -3.83
CA LYS A 207 -8.94 -20.34 -2.75
C LYS A 207 -9.01 -18.89 -3.23
N HIS A 208 -8.37 -18.57 -4.35
CA HIS A 208 -8.11 -17.19 -4.77
C HIS A 208 -8.69 -16.80 -6.15
N GLY A 209 -9.27 -17.73 -6.91
CA GLY A 209 -9.57 -17.59 -8.35
C GLY A 209 -11.02 -17.29 -8.79
N HIS A 210 -11.94 -16.88 -7.90
CA HIS A 210 -13.29 -16.47 -8.34
C HIS A 210 -13.28 -15.05 -8.91
N PRO A 211 -13.89 -14.74 -10.09
CA PRO A 211 -13.85 -13.40 -10.71
C PRO A 211 -14.40 -12.26 -9.83
N GLY A 212 -15.39 -12.54 -8.97
CA GLY A 212 -15.89 -11.59 -7.98
C GLY A 212 -15.00 -11.42 -6.75
N ALA A 213 -14.11 -12.37 -6.47
CA ALA A 213 -13.02 -12.22 -5.51
C ALA A 213 -11.85 -11.46 -6.17
N LEU A 214 -11.55 -11.77 -7.44
CA LEU A 214 -10.47 -11.21 -8.22
C LEU A 214 -10.67 -9.74 -8.60
N ALA A 215 -11.90 -9.26 -8.83
CA ALA A 215 -12.15 -7.83 -9.02
C ALA A 215 -11.75 -6.96 -7.80
N GLY A 216 -11.51 -7.59 -6.64
CA GLY A 216 -10.81 -6.98 -5.51
C GLY A 216 -9.29 -7.27 -5.49
N SER A 217 -8.78 -8.37 -6.01
CA SER A 217 -7.75 -9.18 -5.34
C SER A 217 -6.24 -8.95 -5.60
N VAL A 218 -5.67 -7.82 -6.03
CA VAL A 218 -4.17 -7.69 -6.06
C VAL A 218 -3.86 -6.29 -5.57
N ILE A 219 -4.72 -5.30 -5.80
CA ILE A 219 -4.77 -4.19 -4.84
C ILE A 219 -5.31 -4.74 -3.52
N ILE A 220 -6.51 -5.35 -3.48
CA ILE A 220 -7.05 -5.92 -2.24
C ILE A 220 -6.46 -7.29 -1.91
N THR A 221 -5.70 -8.06 -2.71
CA THR A 221 -5.05 -9.31 -2.21
C THR A 221 -3.53 -9.33 -2.19
N ALA A 222 -2.80 -8.40 -2.83
CA ALA A 222 -1.51 -8.04 -2.25
C ALA A 222 -1.76 -7.22 -0.98
N LEU A 223 -2.77 -6.32 -0.97
CA LEU A 223 -3.21 -5.75 0.29
C LEU A 223 -3.79 -6.82 1.22
N GLU A 224 -4.69 -7.78 0.89
CA GLU A 224 -5.34 -8.87 1.71
C GLU A 224 -4.50 -10.14 1.91
N GLU A 225 -3.37 -10.34 1.25
CA GLU A 225 -2.39 -11.35 1.66
C GLU A 225 -1.31 -10.72 2.55
N LEU A 226 -0.92 -9.46 2.31
CA LEU A 226 -0.20 -8.66 3.31
C LEU A 226 -1.15 -8.21 4.46
N SER A 227 -2.46 -8.15 4.18
CA SER A 227 -3.67 -7.97 5.02
C SER A 227 -4.41 -9.29 5.13
N ALA A 228 -3.68 -10.42 5.14
CA ALA A 228 -4.27 -11.73 5.45
C ALA A 228 -4.70 -11.74 6.90
N ARG A 229 -5.88 -11.16 7.13
CA ARG A 229 -6.91 -11.26 8.16
C ARG A 229 -6.50 -11.35 9.63
N LYS A 230 -5.21 -11.27 9.96
CA LYS A 230 -4.67 -11.28 11.32
C LYS A 230 -3.84 -10.05 11.65
N ARG A 231 -3.19 -9.40 10.67
CA ARG A 231 -2.33 -8.22 10.92
C ARG A 231 -3.04 -6.90 10.63
N TRP A 232 -3.62 -6.73 9.44
CA TRP A 232 -4.45 -5.55 9.13
C TRP A 232 -5.85 -5.62 9.73
N LYS A 233 -6.40 -6.83 9.90
CA LYS A 233 -7.58 -7.05 10.73
C LYS A 233 -7.28 -6.92 12.24
N LYS A 234 -6.01 -6.78 12.64
CA LYS A 234 -5.57 -6.30 13.96
C LYS A 234 -5.28 -4.80 13.98
N PHE A 235 -4.75 -4.26 12.88
CA PHE A 235 -4.28 -2.88 12.77
C PHE A 235 -5.41 -1.89 12.50
N ILE A 236 -6.34 -2.21 11.59
CA ILE A 236 -7.50 -1.38 11.21
C ILE A 236 -8.80 -1.96 11.76
N THR A 237 -8.93 -3.29 11.79
CA THR A 237 -10.00 -3.88 12.60
C THR A 237 -9.46 -4.01 14.01
N PHE A 238 -10.21 -3.44 14.94
CA PHE A 238 -10.14 -3.61 16.37
C PHE A 238 -10.22 -5.11 16.79
N SER A 239 -9.38 -6.01 16.28
CA SER A 239 -9.31 -7.38 16.79
C SER A 239 -8.55 -7.31 18.11
N ASN A 240 -9.34 -7.02 19.16
CA ASN A 240 -9.02 -6.70 20.55
C ASN A 240 -9.17 -5.23 20.97
N ALA A 241 -9.77 -4.37 20.13
CA ALA A 241 -9.95 -2.95 20.40
C ALA A 241 -8.65 -2.09 20.49
N SER A 242 -7.47 -2.61 20.11
CA SER A 242 -6.19 -1.87 20.12
C SER A 242 -5.60 -1.63 18.71
N MET A 243 -5.17 -0.39 18.45
CA MET A 243 -4.35 0.03 17.31
C MET A 243 -2.87 -0.17 17.62
N GLN A 244 -2.19 -1.02 16.87
CA GLN A 244 -0.74 -1.18 17.01
C GLN A 244 -0.02 -0.04 16.28
N ILE A 245 1.04 0.51 16.88
CA ILE A 245 1.87 1.55 16.27
C ILE A 245 3.31 1.08 16.33
N GLU A 246 3.90 0.77 15.17
CA GLU A 246 5.23 0.20 15.00
C GLU A 246 6.01 0.93 13.89
N ASP A 247 7.28 0.57 13.68
CA ASP A 247 8.20 1.28 12.77
C ASP A 247 7.64 1.44 11.33
N ASN A 248 6.86 0.47 10.86
CA ASN A 248 6.31 0.47 9.51
C ASN A 248 4.98 1.24 9.37
N THR A 249 4.37 1.67 10.48
CA THR A 249 3.06 2.32 10.49
C THR A 249 3.05 3.61 9.69
N GLU A 250 4.13 4.40 9.74
CA GLU A 250 4.21 5.66 8.98
C GLU A 250 4.16 5.41 7.47
N CYS A 251 5.02 4.51 6.98
CA CYS A 251 5.12 4.15 5.57
C CYS A 251 3.76 3.68 5.05
N LEU A 252 3.10 2.80 5.82
CA LEU A 252 1.80 2.26 5.48
C LEU A 252 0.73 3.35 5.34
N MET A 253 0.55 4.15 6.40
CA MET A 253 -0.50 5.17 6.44
C MET A 253 -0.28 6.22 5.36
N ARG A 254 0.96 6.65 5.15
CA ARG A 254 1.31 7.62 4.10
C ARG A 254 0.95 7.13 2.69
N ASN A 255 1.18 5.86 2.36
CA ASN A 255 0.83 5.31 1.04
C ASN A 255 -0.68 5.15 0.87
N VAL A 256 -1.40 4.71 1.92
CA VAL A 256 -2.86 4.59 1.89
C VAL A 256 -3.53 5.97 1.75
N MET A 257 -3.08 6.96 2.52
CA MET A 257 -3.59 8.33 2.43
C MET A 257 -3.29 8.95 1.06
N ALA A 258 -2.11 8.69 0.49
CA ALA A 258 -1.79 9.12 -0.87
C ALA A 258 -2.69 8.45 -1.91
N LEU A 259 -2.94 7.14 -1.79
CA LEU A 259 -3.89 6.42 -2.65
C LEU A 259 -5.28 7.04 -2.60
N GLU A 260 -5.78 7.31 -1.38
CA GLU A 260 -7.09 7.90 -1.16
C GLU A 260 -7.22 9.27 -1.81
N GLN A 261 -6.21 10.13 -1.65
CA GLN A 261 -6.20 11.46 -2.28
C GLN A 261 -6.08 11.41 -3.81
N CYS A 262 -5.39 10.43 -4.38
CA CYS A 262 -5.17 10.35 -5.83
C CYS A 262 -6.31 9.63 -6.57
N VAL A 263 -6.83 8.55 -5.98
CA VAL A 263 -7.75 7.62 -6.66
C VAL A 263 -9.19 7.79 -6.16
N TYR A 264 -9.38 8.16 -4.89
CA TYR A 264 -10.69 8.26 -4.26
C TYR A 264 -10.92 9.62 -3.59
N PRO A 265 -10.80 10.75 -4.33
CA PRO A 265 -10.78 12.10 -3.73
C PRO A 265 -12.06 12.49 -2.98
N PHE A 266 -13.15 11.73 -3.13
CA PHE A 266 -14.42 11.94 -2.44
C PHE A 266 -14.72 10.89 -1.35
N GLN A 267 -13.83 9.93 -1.12
CA GLN A 267 -13.97 8.88 -0.11
C GLN A 267 -12.74 8.92 0.80
N SER A 268 -12.67 9.94 1.68
CA SER A 268 -11.54 10.23 2.56
C SER A 268 -11.64 9.57 3.94
N TYR A 269 -12.08 8.32 4.00
CA TYR A 269 -12.25 7.58 5.26
C TYR A 269 -10.96 7.48 6.09
N ILE A 270 -9.82 7.18 5.46
CA ILE A 270 -8.55 6.99 6.17
C ILE A 270 -7.96 8.35 6.55
N CYS A 271 -7.92 9.31 5.62
CA CYS A 271 -7.46 10.66 5.91
C CYS A 271 -8.28 11.30 7.03
N ASP A 272 -9.61 11.21 7.00
CA ASP A 272 -10.47 11.74 8.06
C ASP A 272 -10.27 10.99 9.39
N HIS A 273 -9.96 9.68 9.35
CA HIS A 273 -9.64 8.91 10.55
C HIS A 273 -8.31 9.35 11.18
N ILE A 274 -7.27 9.55 10.36
CA ILE A 274 -5.96 10.04 10.83
C ILE A 274 -6.08 11.46 11.38
N SER A 275 -6.82 12.36 10.71
CA SER A 275 -7.15 13.69 11.25
C SER A 275 -7.85 13.57 12.61
N LEU A 276 -8.80 12.64 12.78
CA LEU A 276 -9.42 12.41 14.08
C LEU A 276 -8.39 11.95 15.14
N LEU A 277 -7.47 11.05 14.79
CA LEU A 277 -6.42 10.60 15.71
C LEU A 277 -5.48 11.73 16.12
N ASP A 278 -5.09 12.60 15.19
CA ASP A 278 -4.29 13.80 15.45
C ASP A 278 -4.96 14.73 16.48
N HIS A 279 -6.27 14.94 16.35
CA HIS A 279 -7.02 15.71 17.34
C HIS A 279 -7.11 15.04 18.72
N LEU A 280 -7.00 13.71 18.78
CA LEU A 280 -7.08 12.91 20.00
C LEU A 280 -5.73 12.71 20.69
N ILE A 281 -4.66 12.56 19.91
CA ILE A 281 -3.30 12.23 20.35
C ILE A 281 -2.43 13.47 20.16
N ASN A 282 -2.57 14.44 21.06
CA ASN A 282 -1.82 15.69 20.94
C ASN A 282 -0.60 15.75 21.89
N THR A 283 -0.59 14.90 22.91
CA THR A 283 0.45 14.87 23.95
C THR A 283 0.85 13.42 24.29
N ALA A 284 2.03 13.25 24.89
CA ALA A 284 2.48 11.94 25.36
C ALA A 284 1.56 11.35 26.45
N GLU A 285 0.90 12.21 27.24
CA GLU A 285 -0.11 11.82 28.23
C GLU A 285 -1.39 11.28 27.57
N ASP A 286 -1.77 11.80 26.39
CA ASP A 286 -2.90 11.25 25.63
C ASP A 286 -2.56 9.82 25.17
N VAL A 287 -1.33 9.59 24.69
CA VAL A 287 -0.86 8.25 24.31
C VAL A 287 -0.81 7.33 25.53
N GLU A 288 -0.27 7.80 26.65
CA GLU A 288 -0.22 7.02 27.90
C GLU A 288 -1.61 6.52 28.29
N LEU A 289 -2.60 7.41 28.27
CA LEU A 289 -3.98 7.05 28.58
C LEU A 289 -4.55 6.05 27.57
N LEU A 290 -4.29 6.20 26.26
CA LEU A 290 -4.76 5.24 25.25
C LEU A 290 -4.09 3.86 25.40
N VAL A 291 -2.82 3.83 25.79
CA VAL A 291 -2.08 2.59 26.10
C VAL A 291 -2.66 1.92 27.34
N GLU A 292 -2.92 2.67 28.42
CA GLU A 292 -3.58 2.17 29.63
C GLU A 292 -4.95 1.56 29.33
N LYS A 293 -5.71 2.20 28.43
CA LYS A 293 -7.03 1.73 27.99
C LYS A 293 -6.96 0.58 26.99
N ARG A 294 -5.76 0.16 26.57
CA ARG A 294 -5.54 -0.85 25.53
C ARG A 294 -6.24 -0.47 24.21
N ILE A 295 -6.29 0.82 23.92
CA ILE A 295 -6.75 1.37 22.64
C ILE A 295 -5.55 1.52 21.70
N VAL A 296 -4.35 1.79 22.23
CA VAL A 296 -3.11 1.84 21.46
C VAL A 296 -2.13 0.82 22.04
N ASP A 297 -1.43 0.10 21.17
CA ASP A 297 -0.31 -0.78 21.49
C ASP A 297 0.96 -0.13 20.92
N ASN A 298 1.73 0.55 21.80
CA ASN A 298 2.89 1.33 21.43
C ASN A 298 4.13 0.42 21.29
N LEU A 299 4.57 0.21 20.04
CA LEU A 299 5.77 -0.56 19.70
C LEU A 299 6.91 0.33 19.16
N LEU A 300 6.75 1.67 19.17
CA LEU A 300 7.78 2.64 18.79
C LEU A 300 8.77 2.97 19.92
N GLY A 301 8.50 2.47 21.13
CA GLY A 301 9.41 2.58 22.27
C GLY A 301 9.28 3.85 23.13
N SER A 302 8.51 4.86 22.70
CA SER A 302 8.16 6.01 23.55
C SER A 302 6.80 6.60 23.16
N ASN A 303 6.12 7.23 24.12
CA ASN A 303 4.84 7.90 23.86
C ASN A 303 5.04 9.15 23.00
N ASP A 304 6.14 9.88 23.19
CA ASP A 304 6.50 11.03 22.35
C ASP A 304 6.65 10.64 20.87
N ALA A 305 7.26 9.49 20.58
CA ALA A 305 7.39 9.00 19.20
C ALA A 305 6.04 8.72 18.54
N VAL A 306 5.06 8.23 19.30
CA VAL A 306 3.68 8.01 18.80
C VAL A 306 3.01 9.35 18.52
N THR A 307 3.09 10.30 19.44
CA THR A 307 2.53 11.65 19.26
C THR A 307 3.13 12.34 18.04
N ASP A 308 4.46 12.32 17.92
CA ASP A 308 5.17 12.88 16.77
C ASP A 308 4.76 12.22 15.45
N LEU A 309 4.59 10.90 15.44
CA LEU A 309 4.15 10.16 14.25
C LEU A 309 2.75 10.61 13.82
N VAL A 310 1.78 10.58 14.73
CA VAL A 310 0.39 10.91 14.41
C VAL A 310 0.28 12.34 13.89
N ASN A 311 0.96 13.29 14.56
CA ASN A 311 0.96 14.69 14.14
C ASN A 311 1.56 14.88 12.74
N LYS A 312 2.68 14.21 12.45
CA LYS A 312 3.34 14.29 11.14
C LYS A 312 2.57 13.60 10.02
N LEU A 313 1.65 12.68 10.31
CA LEU A 313 0.84 12.03 9.29
C LEU A 313 -0.16 12.99 8.64
N CYS A 314 -0.61 14.02 9.36
CA CYS A 314 -1.53 15.04 8.85
C CYS A 314 -0.85 16.13 8.00
N ASP A 315 0.48 16.21 8.00
CA ASP A 315 1.22 17.20 7.22
C ASP A 315 0.95 17.04 5.70
N GLN A 316 0.55 18.15 5.06
CA GLN A 316 0.26 18.24 3.62
C GLN A 316 -0.91 17.37 3.12
N ILE A 317 -1.67 16.75 4.02
CA ILE A 317 -2.90 16.01 3.70
C ILE A 317 -4.03 17.01 3.43
N VAL A 318 -4.77 16.79 2.34
CA VAL A 318 -5.97 17.59 2.07
C VAL A 318 -7.13 17.05 2.91
N GLU A 319 -7.57 17.83 3.90
CA GLU A 319 -8.74 17.50 4.71
C GLU A 319 -10.04 17.78 3.96
N SER A 320 -10.81 16.74 3.65
CA SER A 320 -12.18 16.88 3.13
C SER A 320 -13.21 17.02 4.26
N GLY A 321 -12.91 16.58 5.49
CA GLY A 321 -13.61 16.98 6.72
C GLY A 321 -15.05 16.48 6.86
N LEU A 322 -15.43 15.40 6.17
CA LEU A 322 -16.84 15.00 6.05
C LEU A 322 -17.24 13.80 6.92
N CYS A 323 -16.37 12.80 7.11
CA CYS A 323 -16.80 11.51 7.66
C CYS A 323 -17.01 11.51 9.19
N TYR A 324 -16.12 12.17 9.95
CA TYR A 324 -16.18 12.15 11.42
C TYR A 324 -16.67 13.45 12.07
N GLY A 325 -16.99 14.48 11.29
CA GLY A 325 -17.42 15.77 11.83
C GLY A 325 -18.64 15.70 12.75
N THR A 326 -19.60 14.80 12.47
CA THR A 326 -20.76 14.57 13.35
C THR A 326 -20.36 13.91 14.67
N ILE A 327 -19.43 12.95 14.63
CA ILE A 327 -18.91 12.27 15.83
C ILE A 327 -18.12 13.27 16.68
N CYS A 328 -17.24 14.08 16.08
CA CYS A 328 -16.53 15.14 16.79
C CYS A 328 -17.48 16.12 17.48
N LYS A 329 -18.56 16.54 16.80
CA LYS A 329 -19.60 17.40 17.38
C LYS A 329 -20.32 16.75 18.56
N GLN A 330 -20.64 15.46 18.47
CA GLN A 330 -21.25 14.71 19.56
C GLN A 330 -20.29 14.55 20.74
N LEU A 331 -19.02 14.27 20.47
CA LEU A 331 -17.97 14.13 21.48
C LEU A 331 -17.76 15.45 22.24
N ASN A 332 -17.65 16.56 21.51
CA ASN A 332 -17.51 17.90 22.09
C ASN A 332 -18.75 18.28 22.91
N LYS A 333 -19.95 18.01 22.40
CA LYS A 333 -21.20 18.26 23.14
C LYS A 333 -21.29 17.42 24.43
N HIS A 334 -20.78 16.19 24.42
CA HIS A 334 -20.69 15.36 25.62
C HIS A 334 -19.66 15.93 26.60
N HIS A 335 -18.49 16.35 26.12
CA HIS A 335 -17.45 16.97 26.95
C HIS A 335 -17.95 18.26 27.62
N ASP A 336 -18.62 19.13 26.87
CA ASP A 336 -19.07 20.45 27.33
C ASP A 336 -20.31 20.38 28.25
N ASN A 337 -20.84 19.18 28.49
CA ASN A 337 -21.88 18.97 29.47
C ASN A 337 -21.32 19.24 30.88
N PHE A 338 -21.94 20.18 31.59
CA PHE A 338 -21.58 20.63 32.93
C PHE A 338 -21.28 19.49 33.93
N TRP A 339 -22.04 18.39 33.88
CA TRP A 339 -21.83 17.24 34.76
C TRP A 339 -20.50 16.51 34.50
N ASN A 340 -20.06 16.45 33.24
CA ASN A 340 -18.81 15.82 32.85
C ASN A 340 -17.61 16.70 33.17
N VAL A 341 -17.72 18.01 32.98
CA VAL A 341 -16.70 19.00 33.38
C VAL A 341 -16.48 19.00 34.90
N THR A 342 -17.56 18.90 35.67
CA THR A 342 -17.48 18.85 37.14
C THR A 342 -16.90 17.53 37.64
N LYS A 343 -17.22 16.40 36.98
CA LYS A 343 -16.62 15.09 37.27
C LYS A 343 -15.11 15.05 36.97
N LYS A 344 -14.67 15.73 35.90
CA LYS A 344 -13.26 15.92 35.51
C LYS A 344 -12.42 16.58 36.61
N SER A 345 -12.95 17.65 37.22
CA SER A 345 -12.26 18.38 38.30
C SER A 345 -12.15 17.60 39.61
N LEU A 346 -12.97 16.55 39.79
CA LEU A 346 -12.97 15.72 40.99
C LEU A 346 -12.09 14.46 40.87
N SER A 347 -11.76 14.01 39.65
CA SER A 347 -10.99 12.77 39.43
C SER A 347 -9.61 12.95 38.78
N GLY A 348 -9.22 14.17 38.38
CA GLY A 348 -7.90 14.43 37.76
C GLY A 348 -7.73 13.88 36.33
N PHE A 349 -8.81 13.42 35.68
CA PHE A 349 -8.77 12.75 34.37
C PHE A 349 -8.95 13.71 33.19
N THR A 350 -8.24 13.51 32.08
CA THR A 350 -8.49 14.21 30.80
C THR A 350 -9.70 13.58 30.07
N SER A 351 -10.74 14.38 29.82
CA SER A 351 -12.04 13.92 29.31
C SER A 351 -12.11 13.76 27.77
N ARG A 352 -11.07 14.08 27.00
CA ARG A 352 -11.08 13.87 25.54
C ARG A 352 -11.27 12.39 25.18
N ILE A 353 -10.74 11.49 26.02
CA ILE A 353 -10.80 10.04 25.82
C ILE A 353 -12.05 9.38 26.43
N PHE A 354 -12.75 10.03 27.36
CA PHE A 354 -13.98 9.47 27.93
C PHE A 354 -15.13 9.40 26.90
N GLY A 355 -15.14 10.29 25.90
CA GLY A 355 -16.07 10.22 24.77
C GLY A 355 -15.83 9.01 23.86
N LEU A 356 -14.58 8.54 23.74
CA LEU A 356 -14.21 7.36 22.94
C LEU A 356 -14.73 6.07 23.58
N ALA A 357 -14.67 5.96 24.91
CA ALA A 357 -15.15 4.78 25.64
C ALA A 357 -16.68 4.58 25.57
N VAL A 358 -17.43 5.59 25.12
CA VAL A 358 -18.90 5.51 24.93
C VAL A 358 -19.26 5.22 23.46
N LEU A 359 -18.31 5.32 22.54
CA LEU A 359 -18.50 5.11 21.10
C LEU A 359 -17.95 3.78 20.57
N VAL A 360 -17.15 3.05 21.36
CA VAL A 360 -16.67 1.69 21.05
C VAL A 360 -17.64 0.64 21.55
#